data_AF-A0A349DYU8-F1
#
_entry.id   AF-A0A349DYU8-F1
#
_cell.length_a   1.000
_cell.length_b   1.000
_cell.length_c   1.000
_cell.angle_alpha   90.00
_cell.angle_beta   90.00
_cell.angle_gamma   90.00
#
_symmetry.space_group_name_H-M   'P 1'
#
loop_
_entity.id
_entity.type
_entity.pdbx_description
1 polymer ?
#
loop_
_entity_poly.entity_id
_entity_poly.type
_entity_poly.pdbx_seq_one_letter_code
_entity_poly.pdbx_strand_id
1 'polypeptide(L)'
;MNLISKHVNRYAKVEVLENQPDVCIITATSSYIPVEEFKSSFEFIGTLVANENVRKLIFDKRKLRVFHQPSMEWYFVEWKEKMYDLGLKIHRKILPEDEIFRTSVKIGRQKIEANFPDGKFHQMDIQYAESLENAIEN
;
A
#
# COMPACT_ATOMS: atom_id res chain seq x y z
N MET A 1 12.74 -15.73 6.37
CA MET A 1 11.58 -14.87 6.70
C MET A 1 10.34 -15.68 6.42
N ASN A 2 9.52 -15.94 7.44
CA ASN A 2 8.29 -16.71 7.27
C ASN A 2 7.10 -15.75 7.11
N LEU A 3 6.36 -15.94 6.02
CA LEU A 3 5.18 -15.16 5.69
C LEU A 3 3.93 -16.01 5.85
N ILE A 4 2.94 -15.48 6.55
CA ILE A 4 1.64 -16.12 6.71
C ILE A 4 0.68 -15.45 5.74
N SER A 5 0.15 -16.23 4.79
CA SER A 5 -0.83 -15.74 3.83
C SER A 5 -2.18 -15.49 4.49
N LYS A 6 -2.71 -14.27 4.33
CA LYS A 6 -3.98 -13.83 4.92
C LYS A 6 -5.09 -13.68 3.88
N HIS A 7 -4.74 -13.18 2.69
CA HIS A 7 -5.67 -13.04 1.58
C HIS A 7 -4.93 -13.17 0.24
N VAL A 8 -5.50 -13.92 -0.71
CA VAL A 8 -4.91 -14.11 -2.03
C VAL A 8 -6.00 -14.02 -3.07
N ASN A 9 -5.77 -13.20 -4.08
CA ASN A 9 -6.57 -13.19 -5.30
C ASN A 9 -5.64 -13.19 -6.52
N ARG A 10 -6.23 -13.07 -7.72
CA ARG A 10 -5.48 -13.10 -8.98
C ARG A 10 -4.48 -11.95 -9.14
N TYR A 11 -4.71 -10.83 -8.45
CA TYR A 11 -4.04 -9.56 -8.68
C TYR A 11 -3.13 -9.13 -7.53
N ALA A 12 -3.37 -9.63 -6.32
CA ALA A 12 -2.59 -9.34 -5.14
C ALA A 12 -2.54 -10.51 -4.14
N LYS A 13 -1.48 -10.52 -3.35
CA LYS A 13 -1.29 -11.40 -2.20
C LYS A 13 -1.02 -10.56 -0.96
N VAL A 14 -1.76 -10.81 0.12
CA VAL A 14 -1.63 -10.15 1.42
C VAL A 14 -1.08 -11.15 2.42
N GLU A 15 0.03 -10.78 3.05
CA GLU A 15 0.77 -11.61 3.99
C GLU A 15 1.18 -10.80 5.22
N VAL A 16 1.42 -11.48 6.33
CA VAL A 16 2.04 -10.89 7.53
C VAL A 16 3.32 -11.64 7.89
N LEU A 17 4.25 -10.98 8.56
CA LEU A 17 5.45 -11.64 9.09
C LEU A 17 5.08 -12.48 10.31
N GLU A 18 5.45 -13.76 10.32
CA GLU A 18 5.17 -14.67 11.44
C GLU A 18 5.73 -14.14 12.77
N ASN A 19 6.96 -13.61 12.74
CA ASN A 19 7.65 -13.09 13.92
C ASN A 19 7.38 -11.60 14.20
N GLN A 20 6.64 -10.92 13.31
CA GLN A 20 6.34 -9.49 13.41
C GLN A 20 4.96 -9.20 12.78
N PRO A 21 3.87 -9.70 13.39
CA PRO A 21 2.53 -9.68 12.78
C PRO A 21 1.95 -8.27 12.59
N ASP A 22 2.53 -7.24 13.22
CA ASP A 22 2.19 -5.84 13.01
C ASP A 22 2.64 -5.29 11.64
N VAL A 23 3.45 -6.07 10.89
CA VAL A 23 3.87 -5.76 9.52
C VAL A 23 3.06 -6.59 8.53
N CYS A 24 2.29 -5.88 7.71
CA CYS A 24 1.55 -6.44 6.59
C CYS A 24 2.26 -6.13 5.27
N ILE A 25 2.32 -7.10 4.38
CA ILE A 25 2.86 -6.98 3.02
C ILE A 25 1.72 -7.27 2.04
N ILE A 26 1.47 -6.33 1.12
CA ILE A 26 0.66 -6.57 -0.07
C ILE A 26 1.55 -6.56 -1.30
N THR A 27 1.52 -7.66 -2.05
CA THR A 27 2.32 -7.86 -3.25
C THR A 27 1.43 -7.91 -4.47
N ALA A 28 1.64 -7.02 -5.44
CA ALA A 28 0.98 -7.09 -6.73
C ALA A 28 1.45 -8.33 -7.51
N THR A 29 0.52 -9.18 -7.94
CA THR A 29 0.80 -10.41 -8.69
C THR A 29 0.45 -10.29 -10.18
N SER A 30 -0.05 -9.13 -10.62
CA SER A 30 -0.42 -8.81 -12.00
C SER A 30 0.17 -7.46 -12.45
N SER A 31 0.19 -7.19 -13.75
CA SER A 31 0.60 -5.89 -14.32
C SER A 31 -0.41 -4.76 -14.11
N TYR A 32 -1.64 -5.13 -13.79
CA TYR A 32 -2.74 -4.23 -13.49
C TYR A 32 -3.65 -4.88 -12.45
N ILE A 33 -4.20 -4.06 -11.54
CA ILE A 33 -5.19 -4.46 -10.53
C ILE A 33 -6.47 -3.68 -10.82
N PRO A 34 -7.59 -4.35 -11.17
CA PRO A 34 -8.88 -3.70 -11.29
C PRO A 34 -9.27 -2.95 -10.00
N VAL A 35 -10.01 -1.84 -10.13
CA VAL A 35 -10.34 -0.99 -8.99
C VAL A 35 -11.08 -1.72 -7.87
N GLU A 36 -12.00 -2.62 -8.19
CA GLU A 36 -12.77 -3.39 -7.20
C GLU A 36 -11.86 -4.38 -6.44
N GLU A 37 -10.96 -5.06 -7.15
CA GLU A 37 -9.98 -5.99 -6.55
C GLU A 37 -8.96 -5.26 -5.69
N PHE A 38 -8.55 -4.06 -6.12
CA PHE A 38 -7.72 -3.17 -5.34
C PHE A 38 -8.43 -2.80 -4.04
N LYS A 39 -9.65 -2.26 -4.12
CA LYS A 39 -10.41 -1.84 -2.94
C LYS A 39 -10.65 -3.01 -1.99
N SER A 40 -11.12 -4.15 -2.49
CA SER A 40 -11.35 -5.37 -1.72
C SER A 40 -10.10 -5.82 -0.95
N SER A 41 -8.92 -5.84 -1.61
CA SER A 41 -7.65 -6.22 -0.96
C SER A 41 -7.27 -5.24 0.16
N PHE A 42 -7.48 -3.94 -0.06
CA PHE A 42 -7.19 -2.90 0.94
C PHE A 42 -8.21 -2.86 2.07
N GLU A 43 -9.48 -3.10 1.81
CA GLU A 43 -10.51 -3.26 2.84
C GLU A 43 -10.22 -4.48 3.72
N PHE A 44 -9.79 -5.59 3.14
CA PHE A 44 -9.30 -6.74 3.90
C PHE A 44 -8.14 -6.36 4.83
N ILE A 45 -7.14 -5.62 4.33
CA ILE A 45 -6.04 -5.10 5.19
C ILE A 45 -6.60 -4.21 6.31
N GLY A 46 -7.64 -3.43 6.04
CA GLY A 46 -8.32 -2.66 7.08
C GLY A 46 -8.86 -3.51 8.22
N THR A 47 -9.32 -4.73 7.93
CA THR A 47 -9.74 -5.69 8.97
C THR A 47 -8.55 -6.20 9.80
N LEU A 48 -7.37 -6.39 9.17
CA LEU A 48 -6.14 -6.75 9.88
C LEU A 48 -5.65 -5.62 10.79
N VAL A 49 -5.74 -4.36 10.33
CA VAL A 49 -5.39 -3.19 11.15
C VAL A 49 -6.29 -3.08 12.37
N ALA A 50 -7.60 -3.29 12.19
CA ALA A 50 -8.58 -3.21 13.27
C ALA A 50 -8.47 -4.36 14.29
N ASN A 51 -8.25 -5.60 13.81
CA ASN A 51 -8.39 -6.80 14.63
C ASN A 51 -7.06 -7.46 15.03
N GLU A 52 -6.00 -7.24 14.25
CA GLU A 52 -4.71 -7.95 14.38
C GLU A 52 -3.53 -7.00 14.62
N ASN A 53 -3.80 -5.73 14.96
CA ASN A 53 -2.80 -4.73 15.33
C ASN A 53 -1.73 -4.50 14.24
N VAL A 54 -2.09 -4.58 12.95
CA VAL A 54 -1.21 -4.16 11.85
C VAL A 54 -0.94 -2.65 11.95
N ARG A 55 0.34 -2.26 12.02
CA ARG A 55 0.80 -0.86 12.17
C ARG A 55 1.72 -0.39 11.05
N LYS A 56 2.24 -1.32 10.26
CA LYS A 56 3.09 -1.05 9.10
C LYS A 56 2.57 -1.80 7.88
N LEU A 57 2.46 -1.09 6.76
CA LEU A 57 2.06 -1.67 5.49
C LEU A 57 3.15 -1.47 4.44
N ILE A 58 3.59 -2.57 3.86
CA ILE A 58 4.50 -2.60 2.72
C ILE A 58 3.70 -2.95 1.47
N PHE A 59 3.76 -2.09 0.46
CA PHE A 59 3.16 -2.37 -0.85
C PHE A 59 4.25 -2.61 -1.89
N ASP A 60 4.47 -3.88 -2.22
CA ASP A 60 5.30 -4.28 -3.35
C ASP A 60 4.52 -4.15 -4.66
N LYS A 61 4.89 -3.13 -5.44
CA LYS A 61 4.26 -2.79 -6.71
C LYS A 61 5.08 -3.22 -7.91
N ARG A 62 6.20 -3.92 -7.74
CA ARG A 62 7.19 -4.17 -8.80
C ARG A 62 6.61 -4.84 -10.05
N LYS A 63 5.53 -5.61 -9.91
CA LYS A 63 4.87 -6.27 -11.04
C LYS A 63 3.91 -5.37 -11.83
N LEU A 64 3.49 -4.24 -11.26
CA LEU A 64 2.58 -3.29 -11.92
C LEU A 64 3.26 -2.61 -13.12
N ARG A 65 2.48 -2.38 -14.16
CA ARG A 65 2.86 -1.58 -15.33
C ARG A 65 1.88 -0.43 -15.59
N VAL A 66 0.67 -0.55 -15.05
CA VAL A 66 -0.40 0.44 -15.25
C VAL A 66 -0.64 1.19 -13.94
N PHE A 67 -0.62 2.51 -14.04
CA PHE A 67 -1.02 3.40 -12.96
C PHE A 67 -2.51 3.77 -13.10
N HIS A 68 -3.31 3.46 -12.07
CA HIS A 68 -4.74 3.76 -12.05
C HIS A 68 -5.03 4.90 -11.06
N GLN A 69 -5.20 6.13 -11.57
CA GLN A 69 -5.40 7.33 -10.75
C GLN A 69 -6.60 7.24 -9.80
N PRO A 70 -7.80 6.75 -10.20
CA PRO A 70 -8.94 6.65 -9.28
C PRO A 70 -8.67 5.76 -8.07
N SER A 71 -7.95 4.66 -8.27
CA SER A 71 -7.52 3.79 -7.16
C SER A 71 -6.53 4.49 -6.24
N MET A 72 -5.59 5.27 -6.78
CA MET A 72 -4.63 6.02 -5.97
C MET A 72 -5.31 7.11 -5.16
N GLU A 73 -6.25 7.85 -5.74
CA GLU A 73 -6.99 8.90 -5.04
C GLU A 73 -7.76 8.32 -3.86
N TRP A 74 -8.63 7.32 -4.11
CA TRP A 74 -9.36 6.59 -3.06
C TRP A 74 -8.41 6.06 -1.96
N TYR A 75 -7.27 5.47 -2.35
CA TYR A 75 -6.28 4.94 -1.42
C TYR A 75 -5.66 6.02 -0.51
N PHE A 76 -5.56 7.26 -0.96
CA PHE A 76 -4.98 8.37 -0.19
C PHE A 76 -6.01 9.13 0.62
N VAL A 77 -7.19 9.38 0.05
CA VAL A 77 -8.15 10.34 0.62
C VAL A 77 -9.29 9.67 1.38
N GLU A 78 -9.53 8.37 1.16
CA GLU A 78 -10.57 7.64 1.90
C GLU A 78 -9.96 6.53 2.75
N TRP A 79 -9.16 5.66 2.13
CA TRP A 79 -8.65 4.49 2.83
C TRP A 79 -7.62 4.86 3.90
N LYS A 80 -6.61 5.68 3.55
CA LYS A 80 -5.60 6.13 4.52
C LYS A 80 -6.17 6.97 5.65
N GLU A 81 -7.20 7.78 5.38
CA GLU A 81 -7.91 8.52 6.44
C GLU A 81 -8.39 7.57 7.54
N LYS A 82 -9.12 6.52 7.15
CA LYS A 82 -9.63 5.50 8.08
C LYS A 82 -8.48 4.73 8.76
N MET A 83 -7.46 4.36 7.99
CA MET A 83 -6.32 3.60 8.51
C MET A 83 -5.46 4.38 9.50
N TYR A 84 -5.33 5.69 9.29
CA TYR A 84 -4.65 6.58 10.23
C TYR A 84 -5.30 6.52 11.61
N ASP A 85 -6.63 6.66 11.64
CA ASP A 85 -7.41 6.67 12.88
C ASP A 85 -7.35 5.32 13.59
N LEU A 86 -7.29 4.24 12.81
CA LEU A 86 -7.11 2.90 13.35
C LEU A 86 -5.66 2.63 13.80
N GLY A 87 -4.69 3.48 13.45
CA GLY A 87 -3.30 3.42 13.93
C GLY A 87 -2.27 2.88 12.92
N LEU A 88 -2.64 2.61 11.68
CA LEU A 88 -1.69 2.30 10.60
C LEU A 88 -1.09 3.61 10.06
N LYS A 89 0.15 3.90 10.47
CA LYS A 89 0.83 5.17 10.18
C LYS A 89 2.12 5.01 9.36
N ILE A 90 2.66 3.80 9.27
CA ILE A 90 3.91 3.52 8.55
C ILE A 90 3.59 2.82 7.23
N HIS A 91 4.07 3.39 6.13
CA HIS A 91 3.93 2.85 4.79
C HIS A 91 5.27 2.80 4.08
N ARG A 92 5.55 1.66 3.45
CA ARG A 92 6.66 1.49 2.51
C ARG A 92 6.13 1.06 1.15
N LYS A 93 6.77 1.56 0.09
CA LYS A 93 6.39 1.27 -1.29
C LYS A 93 7.61 0.85 -2.08
N ILE A 94 7.52 -0.29 -2.75
CA ILE A 94 8.57 -0.75 -3.67
C ILE A 94 8.00 -0.58 -5.07
N LEU A 95 8.61 0.28 -5.89
CA LEU A 95 8.12 0.59 -7.23
C LEU A 95 8.81 -0.27 -8.29
N PRO A 96 8.16 -0.51 -9.45
CA PRO A 96 8.84 -1.02 -10.64
C PRO A 96 10.06 -0.16 -11.02
N GLU A 97 11.07 -0.79 -11.63
CA GLU A 97 12.16 -0.11 -12.32
C GLU A 97 11.69 0.39 -13.70
N ASP A 98 10.67 1.24 -13.70
CA ASP A 98 10.05 1.82 -14.88
C ASP A 98 9.88 3.34 -14.64
N GLU A 99 10.63 4.15 -15.37
CA GLU A 99 10.64 5.61 -15.23
C GLU A 99 9.30 6.25 -15.58
N ILE A 100 8.58 5.70 -16.56
CA ILE A 100 7.26 6.19 -16.98
C ILE A 100 6.25 5.93 -15.86
N PHE A 101 6.28 4.73 -15.28
CA PHE A 101 5.44 4.38 -14.13
C PHE A 101 5.74 5.30 -12.93
N ARG A 102 7.02 5.48 -12.58
CA ARG A 102 7.45 6.35 -11.47
C ARG A 102 7.02 7.79 -11.68
N THR A 103 7.17 8.31 -12.91
CA THR A 103 6.72 9.65 -13.29
C THR A 103 5.20 9.79 -13.17
N SER A 104 4.45 8.79 -13.62
CA SER A 104 2.99 8.77 -13.51
C SER A 104 2.52 8.80 -12.05
N VAL A 105 3.16 8.01 -11.18
CA VAL A 105 2.89 8.04 -9.72
C VAL A 105 3.22 9.40 -9.11
N LYS A 106 4.34 10.03 -9.51
CA LYS A 106 4.72 11.36 -9.02
C LYS A 106 3.67 12.42 -9.37
N ILE A 107 3.24 12.46 -10.64
CA ILE A 107 2.20 13.39 -11.11
C ILE A 107 0.88 13.15 -10.38
N GLY A 108 0.46 11.88 -10.25
CA GLY A 108 -0.75 11.52 -9.52
C GLY A 108 -0.69 11.93 -8.05
N ARG A 109 0.47 11.79 -7.41
CA ARG A 109 0.70 12.25 -6.03
C ARG A 109 0.60 13.76 -5.89
N GLN A 110 1.26 14.51 -6.77
CA GLN A 110 1.22 15.99 -6.75
C GLN A 110 -0.22 16.51 -6.91
N LYS A 111 -1.02 15.88 -7.78
CA LYS A 111 -2.43 16.24 -7.93
C LYS A 111 -3.24 16.00 -6.65
N ILE A 112 -3.02 14.88 -5.97
CA ILE A 112 -3.68 14.57 -4.69
C ILE A 112 -3.24 15.56 -3.60
N GLU A 113 -1.94 15.87 -3.52
CA GLU A 113 -1.41 16.83 -2.54
C GLU A 113 -1.98 18.23 -2.73
N ALA A 114 -2.15 18.69 -3.99
CA ALA A 114 -2.76 19.97 -4.30
C ALA A 114 -4.26 20.02 -3.98
N ASN A 115 -4.99 18.92 -4.24
CA ASN A 115 -6.44 18.86 -4.04
C ASN A 115 -6.84 18.59 -2.58
N PHE A 116 -5.97 17.96 -1.80
CA PHE A 116 -6.23 17.53 -0.42
C PHE A 116 -5.06 17.94 0.49
N PRO A 117 -4.84 19.26 0.69
CA PRO A 117 -3.72 19.77 1.47
C PRO A 117 -3.75 19.34 2.94
N ASP A 118 -4.93 19.07 3.50
CA ASP A 118 -5.12 18.70 4.90
C ASP A 118 -5.25 17.17 5.13
N GLY A 119 -5.03 16.36 4.10
CA GLY A 119 -5.18 14.91 4.21
C GLY A 119 -4.23 14.27 5.23
N LYS A 120 -4.71 13.32 6.03
CA LYS A 120 -3.92 12.64 7.09
C LYS A 120 -2.72 11.87 6.56
N PHE A 121 -2.68 11.58 5.26
CA PHE A 121 -1.49 10.99 4.64
C PHE A 121 -0.24 11.88 4.75
N HIS A 122 -0.39 13.19 5.00
CA HIS A 122 0.73 14.09 5.33
C HIS A 122 1.29 13.86 6.74
N GLN A 123 0.52 13.23 7.63
CA GLN A 123 0.90 12.89 9.00
C GLN A 123 1.42 11.45 9.13
N MET A 124 1.48 10.71 8.01
CA MET A 124 1.97 9.35 7.96
C MET A 124 3.44 9.30 7.54
N ASP A 125 4.14 8.28 8.02
CA ASP A 125 5.48 7.96 7.54
C ASP A 125 5.39 7.13 6.25
N ILE A 126 5.42 7.80 5.10
CA ILE A 126 5.29 7.17 3.77
C ILE A 126 6.60 7.29 3.00
N GLN A 127 7.30 6.17 2.82
CA GLN A 127 8.61 6.13 2.15
C GLN A 127 8.65 5.10 1.02
N TYR A 128 9.64 5.27 0.14
CA TYR A 128 9.98 4.27 -0.87
C TYR A 128 11.13 3.42 -0.35
N ALA A 129 11.14 2.14 -0.73
CA ALA A 129 12.18 1.18 -0.40
C ALA A 129 12.65 0.47 -1.68
N GLU A 130 13.90 0.03 -1.68
CA GLU A 130 14.52 -0.64 -2.84
C GLU A 130 14.30 -2.16 -2.82
N SER A 131 14.13 -2.75 -1.63
CA SER A 131 13.88 -4.17 -1.45
C SER A 131 12.83 -4.42 -0.36
N LEU A 132 12.39 -5.68 -0.24
CA LEU A 132 11.44 -6.09 0.78
C LEU A 132 12.09 -6.04 2.17
N GLU A 133 13.35 -6.45 2.27
CA GLU A 133 14.16 -6.40 3.49
C GLU A 133 14.30 -4.96 3.99
N ASN A 134 14.71 -4.05 3.10
CA ASN A 134 14.82 -2.63 3.41
C ASN A 134 13.48 -2.03 3.86
N ALA A 135 12.37 -2.43 3.24
CA ALA A 135 11.03 -2.01 3.62
C ALA A 135 10.57 -2.58 4.97
N ILE A 136 11.10 -3.72 5.41
CA ILE A 136 10.76 -4.32 6.71
C ILE A 136 11.57 -3.65 7.82
N GLU A 137 12.86 -3.39 7.59
CA GLU A 137 13.77 -2.82 8.58
C GLU A 137 13.52 -1.33 8.87
N ASN A 138 13.08 -0.57 7.86
CA ASN A 138 12.77 0.88 7.96
C ASN A 138 11.28 1.10 7.94
#